data_AF-A0A067JAM3-F1
#
_entry.id   AF-A0A067JAM3-F1
#
_cell.length_a   1.000
_cell.length_b   1.000
_cell.length_c   1.000
_cell.angle_alpha   90.00
_cell.angle_beta   90.00
_cell.angle_gamma   90.00
#
_symmetry.space_group_name_H-M   'P 1'
#
loop_
_entity.id
_entity.type
_entity.pdbx_description
1 polymer ?
#
loop_
_entity_poly.entity_id
_entity_poly.type
_entity_poly.pdbx_seq_one_letter_code
_entity_poly.pdbx_strand_id
1 'polypeptide(L)'
;MRNTHFSLSNLQGEDSFIFDMQTISRMEILILDALNWRMRSVTPFSFVHFFISLFHLKDPPLTQALKDRATQIIFQAHNEMKLLKFKPSIIAASALLVASHELFPLQFPSYKCSISSCECVNREKLEKCFNAVQEMVEMEWSESILDTVSSTRTPLSVLDRHCTKSSSASETTSISASALPEKRDTKRRKRIDYYSNCK
;
A
#
# COMPACT_ATOMS: atom_id res chain seq x y z
N MET A 1 0.45 -24.61 20.17
CA MET A 1 0.55 -24.70 18.70
C MET A 1 -0.53 -25.67 18.23
N ARG A 2 -1.49 -25.23 17.39
CA ARG A 2 -2.43 -26.16 16.75
C ARG A 2 -1.64 -26.93 15.69
N ASN A 3 -1.50 -28.24 15.85
CA ASN A 3 -0.94 -29.12 14.82
C ASN A 3 -1.97 -29.25 13.70
N THR A 4 -2.00 -28.28 12.80
CA THR A 4 -2.69 -28.43 11.51
C THR A 4 -1.76 -29.23 10.62
N HIS A 5 -2.08 -30.50 10.40
CA HIS A 5 -1.36 -31.35 9.46
C HIS A 5 -1.58 -30.79 8.05
N PHE A 6 -0.60 -30.04 7.54
CA PHE A 6 -0.64 -29.53 6.18
C PHE A 6 -0.38 -30.70 5.22
N SER A 7 -1.42 -31.25 4.60
CA SER A 7 -1.26 -32.33 3.62
C SER A 7 -0.62 -31.77 2.35
N LEU A 8 0.30 -32.52 1.73
CA LEU A 8 0.81 -32.20 0.39
C LEU A 8 -0.31 -32.15 -0.66
N SER A 9 -1.42 -32.85 -0.43
CA SER A 9 -2.65 -32.75 -1.23
C SER A 9 -3.25 -31.33 -1.21
N ASN A 10 -2.96 -30.51 -0.20
CA ASN A 10 -3.44 -29.13 -0.13
C ASN A 10 -2.58 -28.16 -0.96
N LEU A 11 -1.39 -28.58 -1.41
CA LEU A 11 -0.64 -27.85 -2.43
C LEU A 11 -1.27 -28.04 -3.81
N GLN A 12 -2.14 -29.04 -3.98
CA GLN A 12 -2.80 -29.40 -5.23
C GLN A 12 -3.87 -28.34 -5.59
N GLY A 13 -3.43 -27.19 -6.09
CA GLY A 13 -4.28 -26.27 -6.86
C GLY A 13 -4.70 -26.89 -8.19
N GLU A 14 -5.57 -26.22 -8.94
CA GLU A 14 -6.10 -26.68 -10.24
C GLU A 14 -5.02 -26.98 -11.30
N ASP A 15 -3.79 -26.53 -11.07
CA ASP A 15 -2.64 -26.81 -11.93
C ASP A 15 -1.84 -28.03 -11.45
N SER A 16 -1.65 -29.03 -12.32
CA SER A 16 -0.86 -30.22 -12.03
C SER A 16 0.60 -29.85 -11.75
N PHE A 17 1.04 -30.04 -10.50
CA PHE A 17 2.45 -29.84 -10.11
C PHE A 17 3.39 -30.69 -10.97
N ILE A 18 4.48 -30.06 -11.42
CA ILE A 18 5.56 -30.71 -12.18
C ILE A 18 6.43 -31.60 -11.25
N PHE A 19 6.38 -31.38 -9.94
CA PHE A 19 7.25 -32.03 -8.96
C PHE A 19 6.55 -33.17 -8.22
N ASP A 20 7.24 -34.31 -8.10
CA ASP A 20 6.77 -35.45 -7.33
C ASP A 20 7.03 -35.30 -5.82
N MET A 21 6.38 -36.14 -5.02
CA MET A 21 6.51 -36.13 -3.55
C MET A 21 7.96 -36.32 -3.09
N GLN A 22 8.74 -37.13 -3.82
CA GLN A 22 10.15 -37.38 -3.51
C GLN A 22 10.99 -36.12 -3.71
N THR A 23 10.76 -35.37 -4.79
CA THR A 23 11.44 -34.09 -5.05
C THR A 23 11.09 -33.06 -3.99
N ILE A 24 9.82 -32.92 -3.62
CA ILE A 24 9.40 -31.98 -2.57
C ILE A 24 10.09 -32.31 -1.23
N SER A 25 10.10 -33.58 -0.83
CA SER A 25 10.73 -34.01 0.42
C SER A 25 12.25 -33.75 0.42
N ARG A 26 12.92 -33.97 -0.72
CA ARG A 26 14.34 -33.64 -0.88
C ARG A 26 14.58 -32.14 -0.79
N MET A 27 13.74 -31.33 -1.43
CA MET A 27 13.84 -29.87 -1.37
C MET A 27 13.62 -29.35 0.05
N GLU A 28 12.69 -29.92 0.82
CA GLU A 28 12.46 -29.53 2.22
C GLU A 28 13.72 -29.71 3.06
N ILE A 29 14.36 -30.88 3.00
CA ILE A 29 15.60 -31.17 3.74
C ILE A 29 16.72 -30.22 3.29
N LEU A 30 16.88 -30.00 1.98
CA LEU A 30 17.91 -29.09 1.46
C LEU A 30 17.71 -27.64 1.95
N ILE A 31 16.47 -27.16 2.00
CA ILE A 31 16.14 -25.83 2.52
C ILE A 31 16.43 -25.77 4.02
N LEU A 32 16.02 -26.79 4.79
CA LEU A 32 16.28 -26.87 6.22
C LEU A 32 17.78 -26.82 6.52
N ASP A 33 18.58 -27.61 5.82
CA ASP A 33 20.03 -27.64 5.97
C ASP A 33 20.67 -26.31 5.57
N ALA A 34 20.25 -25.72 4.44
CA ALA A 34 20.73 -24.41 3.99
C ALA A 34 20.41 -23.29 5.00
N LEU A 35 19.30 -23.39 5.71
CA LEU A 35 18.92 -22.45 6.78
C LEU A 35 19.55 -22.80 8.15
N ASN A 36 20.36 -23.85 8.23
CA ASN A 36 20.88 -24.43 9.47
C ASN A 36 19.76 -24.72 10.49
N TRP A 37 18.62 -25.21 10.00
CA TRP A 37 17.43 -25.52 10.79
C TRP A 37 16.81 -24.32 11.53
N ARG A 38 17.20 -23.09 11.17
CA ARG A 38 16.68 -21.84 11.76
C ARG A 38 15.37 -21.41 11.11
N MET A 39 14.33 -22.20 11.31
CA MET A 39 12.98 -21.98 10.74
C MET A 39 12.17 -20.86 11.41
N ARG A 40 12.68 -20.30 12.52
CA ARG A 40 12.03 -19.19 13.24
C ARG A 40 12.54 -17.86 12.71
N SER A 41 12.06 -17.46 11.54
CA SER A 41 12.30 -16.12 11.02
C SER A 41 11.48 -15.08 11.80
N VAL A 42 12.09 -13.92 12.03
CA VAL A 42 11.36 -12.78 12.60
C VAL A 42 10.65 -12.07 11.46
N THR A 43 9.32 -11.98 11.55
CA THR A 43 8.46 -11.34 10.55
C THR A 43 7.96 -9.97 11.03
N PRO A 44 7.57 -9.05 10.12
CA PRO A 44 7.02 -7.75 10.51
C PRO A 44 5.82 -7.88 11.45
N PHE A 45 4.99 -8.91 11.27
CA PHE A 45 3.84 -9.21 12.13
C PHE A 45 4.19 -9.29 13.62
N SER A 46 5.40 -9.74 13.95
CA SER A 46 5.87 -9.87 15.35
C SER A 46 5.96 -8.51 16.06
N PHE A 47 6.08 -7.41 15.33
CA PHE A 47 6.23 -6.06 15.88
C PHE A 47 4.94 -5.23 15.88
N VAL A 48 3.89 -5.69 15.18
CA VAL A 48 2.64 -4.92 15.03
C VAL A 48 2.02 -4.60 16.39
N HIS A 49 1.92 -5.60 17.27
CA HIS A 49 1.37 -5.41 18.62
C HIS A 49 2.20 -4.42 19.46
N PHE A 50 3.52 -4.47 19.32
CA PHE A 50 4.42 -3.54 20.01
C PHE A 50 4.15 -2.09 19.58
N PHE A 51 4.10 -1.81 18.28
CA PHE A 51 3.87 -0.44 17.81
C PHE A 51 2.44 0.05 18.09
N ILE A 52 1.43 -0.81 18.02
CA ILE A 52 0.06 -0.48 18.41
C ILE A 52 -0.01 -0.02 19.88
N SER A 53 0.78 -0.64 20.77
CA SER A 53 0.80 -0.26 22.18
C SER A 53 1.28 1.19 22.42
N LEU A 54 1.99 1.78 21.45
CA LEU A 54 2.45 3.17 21.51
C LEU A 54 1.35 4.21 21.20
N PHE A 55 0.20 3.77 20.65
CA PHE A 55 -0.86 4.67 20.20
C PHE A 55 -1.91 4.97 21.28
N HIS A 56 -1.84 4.30 22.43
CA HIS A 56 -2.79 4.46 23.55
C HIS A 56 -4.27 4.39 23.11
N LEU A 57 -4.57 3.54 22.11
CA LEU A 57 -5.93 3.31 21.62
C LEU A 57 -6.76 2.67 22.75
N LYS A 58 -7.88 3.31 23.10
CA LYS A 58 -8.78 2.83 24.15
C LYS A 58 -9.87 1.90 23.63
N ASP A 59 -10.13 1.93 22.33
CA ASP A 59 -11.24 1.22 21.71
C ASP A 59 -10.79 -0.08 21.02
N PRO A 60 -11.26 -1.26 21.47
CA PRO A 60 -10.85 -2.55 20.90
C PRO A 60 -11.15 -2.72 19.40
N PRO A 61 -12.34 -2.34 18.87
CA PRO A 61 -12.64 -2.41 17.44
C PRO A 61 -11.69 -1.58 16.57
N LEU A 62 -11.34 -0.36 17.01
CA LEU A 62 -10.40 0.49 16.27
C LEU A 62 -8.99 -0.12 16.23
N THR A 63 -8.58 -0.71 17.35
CA THR A 63 -7.30 -1.42 17.45
C THR A 63 -7.25 -2.62 16.51
N GLN A 64 -8.37 -3.37 16.42
CA GLN A 64 -8.49 -4.50 15.52
C GLN A 64 -8.49 -4.06 14.05
N ALA A 65 -9.26 -3.04 13.69
CA ALA A 65 -9.27 -2.47 12.33
C ALA A 65 -7.87 -2.00 11.88
N LEU A 66 -7.15 -1.33 12.78
CA LEU A 66 -5.78 -0.88 12.52
C LEU A 66 -4.82 -2.06 12.31
N LYS A 67 -4.93 -3.09 13.16
CA LYS A 67 -4.13 -4.31 13.06
C LYS A 67 -4.41 -5.05 11.75
N ASP A 68 -5.68 -5.18 11.37
CA ASP A 68 -6.09 -5.87 10.14
C ASP A 68 -5.57 -5.13 8.91
N ARG A 69 -5.72 -3.80 8.89
CA ARG A 69 -5.19 -3.00 7.78
C ARG A 69 -3.66 -3.05 7.70
N ALA A 70 -2.95 -2.95 8.82
CA ALA A 70 -1.50 -3.09 8.84
C ALA A 70 -1.06 -4.50 8.39
N THR A 71 -1.81 -5.54 8.76
CA THR A 71 -1.56 -6.93 8.33
C THR A 71 -1.69 -7.07 6.81
N GLN A 72 -2.74 -6.49 6.22
CA GLN A 72 -2.92 -6.47 4.77
C GLN A 72 -1.75 -5.78 4.05
N ILE A 73 -1.33 -4.62 4.54
CA ILE A 73 -0.19 -3.88 3.97
C ILE A 73 1.11 -4.69 4.09
N ILE A 74 1.34 -5.40 5.20
CA ILE A 74 2.51 -6.28 5.35
C ILE A 74 2.48 -7.44 4.34
N PHE A 75 1.30 -7.99 4.03
CA PHE A 75 1.17 -9.02 3.00
C PHE A 75 1.53 -8.47 1.61
N GLN A 76 1.03 -7.29 1.26
CA GLN A 76 1.35 -6.63 -0.01
C GLN A 76 2.84 -6.32 -0.13
N ALA A 77 3.44 -5.88 0.97
CA ALA A 77 4.87 -5.58 1.07
C ALA A 77 5.79 -6.78 0.77
N HIS A 78 5.27 -8.02 0.84
CA HIS A 78 6.07 -9.22 0.54
C HIS A 78 6.45 -9.31 -0.94
N ASN A 79 5.65 -8.72 -1.84
CA ASN A 79 5.90 -8.73 -3.28
C ASN A 79 6.84 -7.60 -3.72
N GLU A 80 7.14 -6.65 -2.82
CA GLU A 80 7.93 -5.47 -3.12
C GLU A 80 9.42 -5.66 -2.82
N MET A 81 10.22 -5.83 -3.89
CA MET A 81 11.68 -5.97 -3.78
C MET A 81 12.34 -4.78 -3.08
N LYS A 82 11.79 -3.56 -3.25
CA LYS A 82 12.28 -2.33 -2.61
C LYS A 82 12.28 -2.43 -1.08
N LEU A 83 11.43 -3.30 -0.50
CA LEU A 83 11.26 -3.41 0.94
C LEU A 83 12.21 -4.43 1.60
N LEU A 84 12.83 -5.32 0.82
CA LEU A 84 13.77 -6.35 1.31
C LEU A 84 15.01 -5.77 2.02
N LYS A 85 15.37 -4.52 1.73
CA LYS A 85 16.49 -3.82 2.38
C LYS A 85 16.18 -3.34 3.81
N PHE A 86 14.93 -3.35 4.23
CA PHE A 86 14.52 -2.87 5.55
C PHE A 86 14.38 -4.02 6.55
N LYS A 87 14.61 -3.71 7.83
CA LYS A 87 14.38 -4.68 8.91
C LYS A 87 12.88 -4.93 9.09
N PRO A 88 12.46 -6.14 9.51
CA PRO A 88 11.06 -6.44 9.76
C PRO A 88 10.35 -5.47 10.71
N SER A 89 11.05 -4.94 11.73
CA SER A 89 10.51 -3.92 12.63
C SER A 89 10.18 -2.60 11.94
N ILE A 90 11.02 -2.17 11.00
CA ILE A 90 10.81 -0.93 10.23
C ILE A 90 9.63 -1.11 9.26
N ILE A 91 9.52 -2.27 8.62
CA ILE A 91 8.38 -2.59 7.74
C ILE A 91 7.08 -2.55 8.54
N ALA A 92 7.06 -3.16 9.73
CA ALA A 92 5.88 -3.16 10.60
C ALA A 92 5.48 -1.75 11.04
N ALA A 93 6.45 -0.92 11.45
CA ALA A 93 6.21 0.46 11.83
C ALA A 93 5.65 1.29 10.66
N SER A 94 6.25 1.16 9.47
CA SER A 94 5.80 1.83 8.26
C SER A 94 4.39 1.40 7.84
N ALA A 95 4.11 0.10 7.82
CA ALA A 95 2.79 -0.42 7.50
C ALA A 95 1.72 0.07 8.49
N LEU A 96 2.06 0.14 9.79
CA LEU A 96 1.17 0.66 10.80
C LEU A 96 0.94 2.18 10.63
N LEU A 97 1.97 2.93 10.26
CA LEU A 97 1.84 4.35 9.98
C LEU A 97 0.95 4.60 8.75
N VAL A 98 1.13 3.85 7.66
CA VAL A 98 0.28 3.95 6.46
C VAL A 98 -1.17 3.59 6.82
N ALA A 99 -1.41 2.49 7.54
CA ALA A 99 -2.74 2.13 8.02
C ALA A 99 -3.37 3.23 8.88
N SER A 100 -2.58 3.85 9.77
CA SER A 100 -3.06 4.95 10.61
C SER A 100 -3.31 6.25 9.85
N HIS A 101 -2.57 6.49 8.77
CA HIS A 101 -2.77 7.63 7.88
C HIS A 101 -4.14 7.54 7.16
N GLU A 102 -4.52 6.34 6.73
CA GLU A 102 -5.81 6.07 6.08
C GLU A 102 -6.99 6.09 7.07
N LEU A 103 -6.86 5.43 8.22
CA LEU A 103 -7.97 5.26 9.17
C LEU A 103 -8.14 6.45 10.13
N PHE A 104 -7.03 7.11 10.50
CA PHE A 104 -6.97 8.09 11.58
C PHE A 104 -6.18 9.35 11.17
N PRO A 105 -6.57 10.06 10.08
CA PRO A 105 -5.80 11.17 9.54
C PRO A 105 -5.61 12.32 10.54
N LEU A 106 -6.54 12.50 11.49
CA LEU A 106 -6.44 13.52 12.54
C LEU A 106 -5.41 13.15 13.62
N GLN A 107 -5.26 11.87 13.95
CA GLN A 107 -4.32 11.39 14.98
C GLN A 107 -2.96 10.99 14.40
N PHE A 108 -2.87 10.81 13.08
CA PHE A 108 -1.65 10.41 12.37
C PHE A 108 -0.38 11.18 12.79
N PRO A 109 -0.37 12.53 12.92
CA PRO A 109 0.83 13.24 13.36
C PRO A 109 1.33 12.79 14.73
N SER A 110 0.40 12.51 15.66
CA SER A 110 0.73 11.99 17.00
C SER A 110 1.34 10.59 16.90
N TYR A 111 0.73 9.70 16.12
CA TYR A 111 1.22 8.33 15.92
C TYR A 111 2.60 8.28 15.24
N LYS A 112 2.80 9.11 14.21
CA LYS A 112 4.11 9.29 13.57
C LYS A 112 5.15 9.74 14.58
N CYS A 113 4.77 10.64 15.49
CA CYS A 113 5.64 11.07 16.56
C CYS A 113 5.96 9.94 17.55
N SER A 114 4.97 9.24 18.09
CA SER A 114 5.17 8.14 19.04
C SER A 114 6.11 7.05 18.50
N ILE A 115 5.99 6.68 17.22
CA ILE A 115 6.87 5.69 16.60
C ILE A 115 8.27 6.26 16.36
N SER A 116 8.37 7.50 15.88
CA SER A 116 9.67 8.13 15.57
C SER A 116 10.50 8.40 16.82
N SER A 117 9.85 8.58 17.97
CA SER A 117 10.49 8.72 19.28
C SER A 117 10.91 7.38 19.90
N CYS A 118 10.56 6.22 19.32
CA CYS A 118 11.04 4.94 19.82
C CYS A 118 12.52 4.76 19.52
N GLU A 119 13.33 4.53 20.57
CA GLU A 119 14.76 4.18 20.43
C GLU A 119 15.01 2.94 19.54
N CYS A 120 14.00 2.08 19.46
CA CYS A 120 14.01 0.86 18.66
C CYS A 120 13.95 1.11 17.13
N VAL A 121 13.67 2.34 16.70
CA VAL A 121 13.45 2.70 15.29
C VAL A 121 14.43 3.77 14.83
N ASN A 122 15.09 3.51 13.70
CA ASN A 122 15.89 4.54 13.03
C ASN A 122 14.97 5.43 12.18
N ARG A 123 14.87 6.71 12.54
CA ARG A 123 13.98 7.69 11.90
C ARG A 123 14.17 7.82 10.38
N GLU A 124 15.41 7.86 9.91
CA GLU A 124 15.71 7.99 8.47
C GLU A 124 15.25 6.76 7.69
N LYS A 125 15.52 5.56 8.22
CA LYS A 125 15.07 4.30 7.61
C LYS A 125 13.55 4.16 7.66
N LEU A 126 12.92 4.60 8.74
CA LEU A 126 11.47 4.63 8.88
C LEU A 126 10.85 5.49 7.78
N GLU A 127 11.33 6.72 7.59
CA GLU A 127 10.76 7.63 6.59
C GLU A 127 10.93 7.10 5.16
N LYS A 128 12.10 6.56 4.84
CA LYS A 128 12.34 5.89 3.55
C LYS A 128 11.42 4.69 3.31
N CYS A 129 11.19 3.88 4.35
CA CYS A 129 10.33 2.71 4.26
C CYS A 129 8.85 3.11 4.19
N PHE A 130 8.43 4.09 4.96
CA PHE A 130 7.08 4.64 4.95
C PHE A 130 6.70 5.14 3.55
N ASN A 131 7.56 5.95 2.92
CA ASN A 131 7.30 6.43 1.57
C ASN A 131 7.20 5.28 0.55
N ALA A 132 8.07 4.26 0.65
CA ALA A 132 8.03 3.12 -0.25
C ALA A 132 6.77 2.25 -0.07
N VAL A 133 6.34 2.03 1.18
CA VAL A 133 5.09 1.31 1.47
C VAL A 133 3.88 2.11 1.03
N GLN A 134 3.90 3.43 1.19
CA GLN A 134 2.82 4.29 0.74
C GLN A 134 2.70 4.31 -0.79
N GLU A 135 3.82 4.44 -1.51
CA GLU A 135 3.88 4.35 -2.97
C GLU A 135 3.26 3.01 -3.46
N MET A 136 3.61 1.90 -2.81
CA MET A 136 3.05 0.58 -3.10
C MET A 136 1.52 0.55 -2.98
N VAL A 137 0.97 1.07 -1.87
CA VAL A 137 -0.48 1.08 -1.61
C VAL A 137 -1.23 1.98 -2.59
N GLU A 138 -0.65 3.11 -2.97
CA GLU A 138 -1.25 4.05 -3.95
C GLU A 138 -1.29 3.48 -5.37
N MET A 139 -0.27 2.70 -5.76
CA MET A 139 -0.22 2.04 -7.08
C MET A 139 -1.27 0.92 -7.22
N GLU A 140 -1.49 0.13 -6.17
CA GLU A 140 -2.52 -0.93 -6.15
C GLU A 140 -3.95 -0.38 -6.27
N TRP A 141 -4.22 0.77 -5.63
CA TRP A 141 -5.49 1.48 -5.80
C TRP A 141 -5.72 1.92 -7.25
N SER A 142 -4.65 2.29 -7.96
CA SER A 142 -4.74 2.74 -9.34
C SER A 142 -4.99 1.58 -10.31
N GLU A 143 -4.32 0.44 -10.12
CA GLU A 143 -4.54 -0.77 -10.93
C GLU A 143 -5.95 -1.35 -10.72
N SER A 144 -6.43 -1.41 -9.48
CA SER A 144 -7.78 -1.91 -9.17
C SER A 144 -8.92 -1.02 -9.75
N ILE A 145 -8.73 0.30 -9.80
CA ILE A 145 -9.65 1.20 -10.51
C ILE A 145 -9.65 0.90 -12.01
N LEU A 146 -8.47 0.71 -12.62
CA LEU A 146 -8.37 0.41 -14.05
C LEU A 146 -9.03 -0.92 -14.42
N ASP A 147 -8.90 -1.96 -13.59
CA ASP A 147 -9.58 -3.25 -13.81
C ASP A 147 -11.11 -3.15 -13.66
N THR A 148 -11.58 -2.30 -12.75
CA THR A 148 -13.01 -2.03 -12.56
C THR A 148 -13.60 -1.22 -13.73
N VAL A 149 -12.82 -0.28 -14.29
CA VAL A 149 -13.21 0.50 -15.48
C VAL A 149 -13.09 -0.34 -16.77
N SER A 150 -12.11 -1.25 -16.85
CA SER A 150 -11.95 -2.19 -17.96
C SER A 150 -13.13 -3.17 -18.04
N SER A 151 -13.61 -3.67 -16.88
CA SER A 151 -14.75 -4.59 -16.81
C SER A 151 -16.12 -3.94 -17.09
N THR A 152 -16.21 -2.60 -17.16
CA THR A 152 -17.48 -1.87 -17.45
C THR A 152 -17.57 -1.36 -18.89
N ARG A 153 -16.54 -1.56 -19.73
CA ARG A 153 -16.58 -1.16 -21.13
C ARG A 153 -17.32 -2.21 -21.96
N THR A 154 -18.63 -2.02 -22.12
CA THR A 154 -19.39 -2.65 -23.21
C THR A 154 -18.63 -2.42 -24.53
N PRO A 155 -18.52 -3.43 -25.41
CA PRO A 155 -17.76 -3.30 -26.63
C PRO A 155 -18.32 -2.15 -27.46
N LEU A 156 -17.46 -1.17 -27.76
CA LEU A 156 -17.77 -0.06 -28.64
C LEU A 156 -18.28 -0.62 -29.98
N SER A 157 -19.56 -0.38 -30.26
CA SER A 157 -20.16 -0.66 -31.56
C SER A 157 -19.40 0.13 -32.64
N VAL A 158 -19.06 -0.56 -33.74
CA VAL A 158 -18.16 -0.13 -34.83
C VAL A 158 -18.72 1.03 -35.67
N LEU A 159 -19.76 1.74 -35.21
CA LEU A 159 -20.50 2.70 -36.04
C LEU A 159 -20.17 4.18 -35.81
N ASP A 160 -19.41 4.57 -34.79
CA ASP A 160 -19.18 5.99 -34.55
C ASP A 160 -17.87 6.52 -35.19
N ARG A 161 -17.86 6.55 -36.52
CA ARG A 161 -16.83 7.21 -37.32
C ARG A 161 -17.26 8.64 -37.64
N HIS A 162 -17.08 9.55 -36.68
CA HIS A 162 -17.09 10.98 -37.00
C HIS A 162 -15.74 11.39 -37.58
N CYS A 163 -15.68 11.38 -38.91
CA CYS A 163 -14.61 11.96 -39.73
C CYS A 163 -14.46 13.46 -39.45
N THR A 164 -13.30 13.89 -38.96
CA THR A 164 -12.83 15.27 -39.17
C THR A 164 -11.65 15.23 -40.13
N LYS A 165 -11.90 15.71 -41.35
CA LYS A 165 -10.87 15.89 -42.39
C LYS A 165 -10.04 17.12 -42.06
N SER A 166 -8.73 17.00 -42.26
CA SER A 166 -7.76 18.09 -42.34
C SER A 166 -7.66 18.61 -43.78
N SER A 167 -7.61 19.93 -43.98
CA SER A 167 -6.88 20.55 -45.10
C SER A 167 -6.58 22.05 -44.87
N SER A 168 -5.27 22.34 -44.75
CA SER A 168 -4.45 23.50 -45.15
C SER A 168 -4.99 24.94 -45.36
N ALA A 169 -4.33 25.86 -44.63
CA ALA A 169 -3.70 27.14 -45.02
C ALA A 169 -4.51 28.30 -45.67
N SER A 170 -4.57 29.46 -45.00
CA SER A 170 -3.83 30.71 -45.34
C SER A 170 -4.33 31.96 -44.57
N GLU A 171 -3.37 32.69 -44.01
CA GLU A 171 -3.21 34.14 -43.72
C GLU A 171 -4.36 35.17 -43.51
N THR A 172 -4.16 35.97 -42.44
CA THR A 172 -4.42 37.42 -42.20
C THR A 172 -5.80 38.03 -41.91
N THR A 173 -5.80 38.77 -40.78
CA THR A 173 -6.36 40.13 -40.55
C THR A 173 -7.79 40.31 -39.99
N SER A 174 -7.80 40.70 -38.70
CA SER A 174 -8.59 41.73 -37.98
C SER A 174 -10.12 41.64 -37.74
N ILE A 175 -10.47 42.28 -36.62
CA ILE A 175 -11.74 42.91 -36.19
C ILE A 175 -12.64 42.10 -35.22
N SER A 176 -12.53 42.50 -33.95
CA SER A 176 -13.57 42.89 -32.97
C SER A 176 -14.90 42.11 -32.89
N ALA A 177 -15.27 41.64 -31.69
CA ALA A 177 -16.41 42.17 -30.90
C ALA A 177 -16.69 41.34 -29.63
N SER A 178 -16.65 42.05 -28.48
CA SER A 178 -17.49 41.93 -27.27
C SER A 178 -18.01 40.56 -26.77
N ALA A 179 -17.65 40.18 -25.53
CA ALA A 179 -18.50 40.31 -24.32
C ALA A 179 -17.90 39.55 -23.11
N LEU A 180 -17.62 40.28 -22.02
CA LEU A 180 -17.50 39.81 -20.62
C LEU A 180 -18.93 39.73 -20.00
N PRO A 181 -19.15 39.32 -18.72
CA PRO A 181 -18.34 38.56 -17.75
C PRO A 181 -19.14 37.45 -17.01
N GLU A 182 -18.47 36.54 -16.29
CA GLU A 182 -19.02 36.13 -14.98
C GLU A 182 -17.89 35.78 -13.98
N LYS A 183 -17.71 36.63 -12.97
CA LYS A 183 -16.88 36.39 -11.79
C LYS A 183 -17.69 35.61 -10.76
N ARG A 184 -17.08 34.60 -10.13
CA ARG A 184 -17.51 34.13 -8.80
C ARG A 184 -16.32 34.06 -7.86
N ASP A 185 -16.34 34.97 -6.90
CA ASP A 185 -15.52 34.96 -5.69
C ASP A 185 -15.88 33.76 -4.81
N THR A 186 -14.88 33.00 -4.36
CA THR A 186 -15.04 32.15 -3.18
C THR A 186 -13.95 32.41 -2.14
N LYS A 187 -14.42 33.15 -1.14
CA LYS A 187 -13.94 33.42 0.21
C LYS A 187 -13.01 32.34 0.80
N ARG A 188 -11.75 32.74 0.97
CA ARG A 188 -10.68 32.11 1.74
C ARG A 188 -11.13 31.77 3.18
N ARG A 189 -11.15 30.49 3.56
CA ARG A 189 -11.31 30.03 4.95
C ARG A 189 -9.98 29.47 5.45
N LYS A 190 -9.41 30.12 6.48
CA LYS A 190 -8.12 29.78 7.10
C LYS A 190 -8.18 28.39 7.75
N ARG A 191 -7.23 27.50 7.43
CA ARG A 191 -6.91 26.32 8.24
C ARG A 191 -6.10 26.76 9.46
N ILE A 192 -6.46 26.19 10.60
CA ILE A 192 -5.74 26.31 11.87
C ILE A 192 -4.72 25.18 11.89
N ASP A 193 -3.45 25.53 11.84
CA ASP A 193 -2.33 24.58 11.90
C ASP A 193 -2.05 24.22 13.35
N TYR A 194 -2.25 22.97 13.73
CA TYR A 194 -1.66 22.40 14.94
C TYR A 194 -0.29 21.84 14.59
N TYR A 195 0.76 22.65 14.75
CA TYR A 195 2.14 22.19 14.75
C TYR A 195 2.40 21.41 16.05
N SER A 196 2.53 20.09 15.95
CA SER A 196 3.15 19.28 16.99
C SER A 196 4.57 18.94 16.54
N ASN A 197 5.53 19.74 17.00
CA ASN A 197 6.95 19.44 16.78
C ASN A 197 7.33 18.22 17.62
N CYS A 198 7.66 17.13 16.94
CA CYS A 198 8.42 16.03 17.50
C CYS A 198 9.80 16.55 17.94
N LYS A 199 10.06 16.56 19.25
CA LYS A 199 11.41 16.73 19.80
C LYS A 199 12.19 15.44 19.66
#